data_AF-A0AAX3SAZ3-F1
#
_entry.id   AF-A0AAX3SAZ3-F1
#
_cell.length_a   1.000
_cell.length_b   1.000
_cell.length_c   1.000
_cell.angle_alpha   90.00
_cell.angle_beta   90.00
_cell.angle_gamma   90.00
#
_symmetry.space_group_name_H-M   'P 1'
#
loop_
_entity.id
_entity.type
_entity.pdbx_description
1 polymer ?
#
loop_
_entity_poly.entity_id
_entity_poly.type
_entity_poly.pdbx_seq_one_letter_code
_entity_poly.pdbx_strand_id
1 'polypeptide(L)'
;MSEPSLSVVMNRPFNEQTAFFRQKLGNLVPTARWDDLTRSEHDAGFMIAGATKADLLSDIATAVDRTITEGKGIGEFRRDFRSIVEKNGWHGWTGEGTAAGRAWRTRIIYRTNAQTSYAAGRFAQLREGNFTFWIYRHNDSVRNPRREHLGWNGLTLPADHPFWATHYPPNGWGCRCYVVGARRESIARRMGGDPDKALPEGWDATDPSTGAPAGIGQGWDYAPGASVNRTVSTMAEKVRHWDYQIAKGYMQGVPEQVRDQLATSYRSLPSVGDDARRYAQRVLNGTEPERLEPVRTLGLLSTRDTAQVADIKQLNVSGFDYSIDPFVVKHVQERHGGEAERQRGQRPVTPSDYALLPQLLNEGEALVDAGESRATNTAQVRRELTINGETFVAIFEIRRKRRTLALQTFYIRTGAGD
;
A
#
# COMPACT_ATOMS: atom_id res chain seq x y z
N MET A 1 23.00 -10.69 20.80
CA MET A 1 22.53 -11.12 19.47
C MET A 1 21.68 -9.99 18.91
N SER A 2 22.07 -9.41 17.77
CA SER A 2 21.36 -8.30 17.14
C SER A 2 19.98 -8.75 16.69
N GLU A 3 18.92 -8.21 17.29
CA GLU A 3 17.54 -8.46 16.88
C GLU A 3 17.29 -7.95 15.46
N PRO A 4 16.49 -8.65 14.64
CA PRO A 4 15.86 -8.02 13.50
C PRO A 4 14.92 -6.93 14.04
N SER A 5 15.25 -5.67 13.82
CA SER A 5 14.39 -4.54 14.18
C SER A 5 12.97 -4.78 13.68
N LEU A 6 11.93 -4.30 14.37
CA LEU A 6 10.56 -4.35 13.84
C LEU A 6 10.44 -3.72 12.44
N SER A 7 11.41 -2.88 12.02
CA SER A 7 11.48 -2.43 10.62
C SER A 7 11.71 -3.58 9.64
N VAL A 8 12.43 -4.66 10.00
CA VAL A 8 12.62 -5.84 9.15
C VAL A 8 11.35 -6.69 9.07
N VAL A 9 10.59 -6.85 10.17
CA VAL A 9 9.31 -7.60 10.19
C VAL A 9 8.17 -6.80 9.55
N MET A 10 8.16 -5.47 9.67
CA MET A 10 7.23 -4.58 8.97
C MET A 10 7.60 -4.35 7.48
N ASN A 11 8.81 -4.69 7.03
CA ASN A 11 9.26 -4.44 5.65
C ASN A 11 8.84 -5.50 4.63
N ARG A 12 8.10 -6.55 5.05
CA ARG A 12 7.47 -7.48 4.12
C ARG A 12 6.01 -7.64 4.52
N PRO A 13 5.08 -6.89 3.93
CA PRO A 13 3.66 -7.12 4.16
C PRO A 13 3.34 -8.58 3.84
N PHE A 14 2.59 -9.21 4.73
CA PHE A 14 2.02 -10.52 4.46
C PHE A 14 0.59 -10.35 3.93
N ASN A 15 0.06 -11.41 3.30
CA ASN A 15 -1.17 -11.33 2.53
C ASN A 15 -2.35 -10.84 3.38
N GLU A 16 -2.48 -11.29 4.62
CA GLU A 16 -3.56 -10.91 5.52
C GLU A 16 -3.50 -9.42 5.93
N GLN A 17 -2.31 -8.84 6.12
CA GLN A 17 -2.17 -7.40 6.37
C GLN A 17 -2.63 -6.58 5.17
N THR A 18 -2.19 -7.00 3.97
CA THR A 18 -2.58 -6.34 2.71
C THR A 18 -4.09 -6.47 2.47
N ALA A 19 -4.64 -7.67 2.70
CA ALA A 19 -6.06 -7.96 2.55
C ALA A 19 -6.91 -7.09 3.46
N PHE A 20 -6.55 -6.97 4.74
CA PHE A 20 -7.24 -6.10 5.68
C PHE A 20 -7.21 -4.64 5.23
N PHE A 21 -6.04 -4.10 4.90
CA PHE A 21 -5.97 -2.69 4.50
C PHE A 21 -6.76 -2.41 3.23
N ARG A 22 -6.66 -3.29 2.23
CA ARG A 22 -7.34 -3.10 0.94
C ARG A 22 -8.84 -3.33 0.99
N GLN A 23 -9.33 -4.18 1.89
CA GLN A 23 -10.76 -4.32 2.13
C GLN A 23 -11.38 -2.97 2.53
N LYS A 24 -10.66 -2.16 3.32
CA LYS A 24 -11.12 -0.83 3.75
C LYS A 24 -11.19 0.19 2.63
N LEU A 25 -10.45 0.00 1.53
CA LEU A 25 -10.44 0.92 0.40
C LEU A 25 -11.77 0.98 -0.34
N GLY A 26 -12.62 -0.05 -0.20
CA GLY A 26 -13.99 -0.02 -0.71
C GLY A 26 -14.96 0.84 0.12
N ASN A 27 -14.53 1.32 1.30
CA ASN A 27 -15.35 2.08 2.23
C ASN A 27 -14.55 3.25 2.81
N LEU A 28 -14.42 4.32 2.01
CA LEU A 28 -13.76 5.55 2.42
C LEU A 28 -14.77 6.44 3.15
N VAL A 29 -14.58 6.63 4.45
CA VAL A 29 -15.54 7.34 5.31
C VAL A 29 -15.02 8.73 5.69
N PRO A 30 -15.66 9.81 5.23
CA PRO A 30 -15.39 11.17 5.68
C PRO A 30 -15.66 11.32 7.18
N THR A 31 -14.68 11.81 7.94
CA THR A 31 -14.85 12.10 9.36
C THR A 31 -14.27 13.46 9.73
N ALA A 32 -14.90 14.16 10.66
CA ALA A 32 -14.36 15.37 11.27
C ALA A 32 -13.37 15.01 12.39
N ARG A 33 -13.68 13.97 13.16
CA ARG A 33 -12.89 13.50 14.30
C ARG A 33 -12.50 12.04 14.12
N TRP A 34 -11.62 11.57 15.00
CA TRP A 34 -11.18 10.17 14.97
C TRP A 34 -12.22 9.24 15.58
N ASP A 35 -13.01 9.73 16.52
CA ASP A 35 -14.07 9.05 17.28
C ASP A 35 -15.45 9.12 16.60
N ASP A 36 -15.53 9.67 15.38
CA ASP A 36 -16.72 9.57 14.52
C ASP A 36 -16.96 8.13 14.03
N LEU A 37 -15.93 7.28 14.09
CA LEU A 37 -16.02 5.83 13.94
C LEU A 37 -15.50 5.16 15.21
N THR A 38 -16.04 3.98 15.49
CA THR A 38 -15.74 3.23 16.71
C THR A 38 -15.52 1.75 16.40
N ARG A 39 -14.57 1.13 17.11
CA ARG A 39 -14.38 -0.34 17.16
C ARG A 39 -14.44 -1.02 15.77
N SER A 40 -15.48 -1.82 15.50
CA SER A 40 -15.66 -2.56 14.24
C SER A 40 -15.81 -1.66 13.01
N GLU A 41 -16.22 -0.40 13.18
CA GLU A 41 -16.26 0.56 12.07
C GLU A 41 -14.83 0.89 11.60
N HIS A 42 -13.84 0.90 12.50
CA HIS A 42 -12.43 1.03 12.14
C HIS A 42 -11.86 -0.20 11.41
N ASP A 43 -12.48 -1.37 11.57
CA ASP A 43 -12.12 -2.56 10.78
C ASP A 43 -12.68 -2.47 9.36
N ALA A 44 -13.86 -1.87 9.20
CA ALA A 44 -14.59 -1.86 7.93
C ALA A 44 -14.27 -0.65 7.02
N GLY A 45 -13.82 0.48 7.56
CA GLY A 45 -13.69 1.73 6.82
C GLY A 45 -12.35 2.45 6.98
N PHE A 46 -11.85 3.03 5.89
CA PHE A 46 -10.69 3.92 5.92
C PHE A 46 -11.16 5.36 6.19
N MET A 47 -10.54 6.02 7.17
CA MET A 47 -10.87 7.38 7.57
C MET A 47 -9.61 8.15 7.95
N ILE A 48 -9.66 9.48 7.82
CA ILE A 48 -8.63 10.40 8.30
C ILE A 48 -9.35 11.61 8.89
N ALA A 49 -9.20 11.85 10.21
CA ALA A 49 -9.93 12.92 10.90
C ALA A 49 -9.69 14.28 10.22
N GLY A 50 -10.76 14.98 9.85
CA GLY A 50 -10.72 16.27 9.15
C GLY A 50 -10.46 16.18 7.64
N ALA A 51 -10.30 14.98 7.06
CA ALA A 51 -10.22 14.78 5.62
C ALA A 51 -11.60 14.33 5.09
N THR A 52 -12.44 15.30 4.74
CA THR A 52 -13.84 15.05 4.38
C THR A 52 -14.12 14.96 2.89
N LYS A 53 -13.20 15.43 2.03
CA LYS A 53 -13.31 15.32 0.57
C LYS A 53 -12.99 13.89 0.12
N ALA A 54 -13.81 13.33 -0.78
CA ALA A 54 -13.63 11.97 -1.28
C ALA A 54 -12.27 11.77 -1.98
N ASP A 55 -11.89 12.69 -2.88
CA ASP A 55 -10.62 12.62 -3.62
C ASP A 55 -9.40 12.68 -2.69
N LEU A 56 -9.44 13.58 -1.69
CA LEU A 56 -8.41 13.69 -0.67
C LEU A 56 -8.27 12.37 0.11
N LEU A 57 -9.39 11.78 0.52
CA LEU A 57 -9.39 10.56 1.30
C LEU A 57 -8.87 9.38 0.47
N SER A 58 -9.26 9.27 -0.81
CA SER A 58 -8.74 8.27 -1.75
C SER A 58 -7.24 8.43 -1.98
N ASP A 59 -6.77 9.67 -2.22
CA ASP A 59 -5.36 9.97 -2.44
C ASP A 59 -4.51 9.59 -1.21
N ILE A 60 -4.95 9.93 0.01
CA ILE A 60 -4.24 9.55 1.24
C ILE A 60 -4.32 8.02 1.46
N ALA A 61 -5.48 7.39 1.23
CA ALA A 61 -5.64 5.95 1.36
C ALA A 61 -4.67 5.19 0.45
N THR A 62 -4.52 5.66 -0.78
CA THR A 62 -3.58 5.14 -1.77
C THR A 62 -2.13 5.31 -1.31
N ALA A 63 -1.75 6.49 -0.81
CA ALA A 63 -0.41 6.71 -0.29
C ALA A 63 -0.09 5.79 0.90
N VAL A 64 -1.07 5.51 1.75
CA VAL A 64 -0.91 4.53 2.85
C VAL A 64 -0.85 3.09 2.32
N ASP A 65 -1.70 2.71 1.34
CA ASP A 65 -1.65 1.37 0.71
C ASP A 65 -0.23 1.07 0.25
N ARG A 66 0.38 1.98 -0.50
CA ARG A 66 1.75 1.81 -1.00
C ARG A 66 2.78 1.61 0.10
N THR A 67 2.65 2.33 1.21
CA THR A 67 3.56 2.13 2.35
C THR A 67 3.45 0.75 2.96
N ILE A 68 2.23 0.21 3.01
CA ILE A 68 1.96 -1.11 3.55
C ILE A 68 2.42 -2.16 2.53
N THR A 69 2.00 -2.06 1.27
CA THR A 69 2.10 -3.14 0.28
C THR A 69 3.41 -3.17 -0.48
N GLU A 70 4.11 -2.05 -0.60
CA GLU A 70 5.41 -1.95 -1.27
C GLU A 70 6.57 -1.72 -0.29
N GLY A 71 6.30 -1.71 1.03
CA GLY A 71 7.31 -1.49 2.06
C GLY A 71 7.94 -0.09 2.04
N LYS A 72 7.20 0.92 1.57
CA LYS A 72 7.69 2.31 1.52
C LYS A 72 7.77 2.93 2.91
N GLY A 73 8.79 3.73 3.13
CA GLY A 73 9.03 4.38 4.42
C GLY A 73 8.22 5.65 4.64
N ILE A 74 8.21 6.15 5.89
CA ILE A 74 7.57 7.43 6.26
C ILE A 74 8.07 8.64 5.45
N GLY A 75 9.30 8.57 4.93
CA GLY A 75 9.87 9.62 4.08
C GLY A 75 9.14 9.76 2.75
N GLU A 76 8.84 8.63 2.10
CA GLU A 76 8.03 8.59 0.87
C GLU A 76 6.61 9.05 1.15
N PHE A 77 5.98 8.50 2.19
CA PHE A 77 4.64 8.92 2.60
C PHE A 77 4.54 10.44 2.81
N ARG A 78 5.53 11.06 3.44
CA ARG A 78 5.53 12.53 3.67
C ARG A 78 5.65 13.33 2.38
N ARG A 79 6.40 12.84 1.39
CA ARG A 79 6.49 13.48 0.08
C ARG A 79 5.16 13.43 -0.65
N ASP A 80 4.55 12.24 -0.67
CA ASP A 80 3.25 12.01 -1.29
C ASP A 80 2.16 12.82 -0.59
N PHE A 81 2.09 12.74 0.74
CA PHE A 81 1.13 13.50 1.55
C PHE A 81 1.18 15.01 1.27
N ARG A 82 2.37 15.59 1.13
CA ARG A 82 2.51 17.02 0.80
C ARG A 82 1.89 17.33 -0.57
N SER A 83 2.18 16.52 -1.59
CA SER A 83 1.62 16.69 -2.93
C SER A 83 0.10 16.51 -2.93
N ILE A 84 -0.41 15.55 -2.16
CA ILE A 84 -1.85 15.29 -2.01
C ILE A 84 -2.56 16.49 -1.37
N VAL A 85 -2.02 17.01 -0.26
CA VAL A 85 -2.57 18.18 0.45
C VAL A 85 -2.67 19.38 -0.48
N GLU A 86 -1.61 19.65 -1.24
CA GLU A 86 -1.53 20.75 -2.21
C GLU A 86 -2.54 20.56 -3.35
N LYS A 87 -2.52 19.39 -4.01
CA LYS A 87 -3.45 19.03 -5.09
C LYS A 87 -4.91 19.19 -4.69
N ASN A 88 -5.27 18.79 -3.46
CA ASN A 88 -6.65 18.80 -2.99
C ASN A 88 -7.06 20.11 -2.28
N GLY A 89 -6.13 21.08 -2.15
CA GLY A 89 -6.34 22.33 -1.42
C GLY A 89 -6.81 22.08 0.02
N TRP A 90 -6.19 21.13 0.72
CA TRP A 90 -6.58 20.79 2.09
C TRP A 90 -5.84 21.66 3.11
N HIS A 91 -6.56 22.62 3.67
CA HIS A 91 -6.04 23.57 4.66
C HIS A 91 -6.78 23.47 5.99
N GLY A 92 -6.22 24.08 7.05
CA GLY A 92 -6.77 24.11 8.40
C GLY A 92 -6.62 22.81 9.18
N TRP A 93 -5.88 21.83 8.67
CA TRP A 93 -5.74 20.52 9.34
C TRP A 93 -4.76 20.58 10.51
N THR A 94 -5.01 19.75 11.53
CA THR A 94 -4.24 19.76 12.77
C THR A 94 -2.74 19.53 12.54
N GLY A 95 -1.94 20.55 12.86
CA GLY A 95 -0.49 20.52 12.72
C GLY A 95 0.06 21.15 11.44
N GLU A 96 -0.79 21.65 10.53
CA GLU A 96 -0.36 22.26 9.26
C GLU A 96 0.67 23.38 9.46
N GLY A 97 0.44 24.26 10.44
CA GLY A 97 1.20 25.50 10.65
C GLY A 97 2.66 25.33 11.09
N THR A 98 3.10 24.15 11.51
CA THR A 98 4.49 23.96 12.00
C THR A 98 5.13 22.69 11.46
N ALA A 99 6.46 22.69 11.27
CA ALA A 99 7.17 21.48 10.84
C ALA A 99 6.97 20.30 11.80
N ALA A 100 6.93 20.56 13.11
CA ALA A 100 6.65 19.56 14.13
C ALA A 100 5.21 19.01 14.04
N GLY A 101 4.22 19.88 13.82
CA GLY A 101 2.82 19.49 13.62
C GLY A 101 2.63 18.63 12.38
N ARG A 102 3.22 19.02 11.24
CA ARG A 102 3.18 18.23 10.00
C ARG A 102 3.88 16.87 10.18
N ALA A 103 5.02 16.86 10.88
CA ALA A 103 5.76 15.64 11.19
C ALA A 103 4.98 14.69 12.12
N TRP A 104 4.23 15.24 13.08
CA TRP A 104 3.32 14.50 13.95
C TRP A 104 2.13 13.93 13.17
N ARG A 105 1.41 14.78 12.41
CA ARG A 105 0.21 14.39 11.67
C ARG A 105 0.48 13.24 10.70
N THR A 106 1.52 13.39 9.88
CA THR A 106 1.93 12.35 8.93
C THR A 106 2.35 11.06 9.63
N ARG A 107 3.03 11.17 10.78
CA ARG A 107 3.41 9.99 11.58
C ARG A 107 2.21 9.26 12.15
N ILE A 108 1.19 9.98 12.65
CA ILE A 108 -0.03 9.37 13.19
C ILE A 108 -0.78 8.64 12.08
N ILE A 109 -1.04 9.30 10.94
CA ILE A 109 -1.75 8.69 9.81
C ILE A 109 -1.04 7.40 9.35
N TYR A 110 0.26 7.50 9.08
CA TYR A 110 1.06 6.37 8.62
C TYR A 110 1.09 5.24 9.66
N ARG A 111 1.47 5.53 10.90
CA ARG A 111 1.71 4.48 11.90
C ARG A 111 0.42 3.81 12.33
N THR A 112 -0.63 4.58 12.59
CA THR A 112 -1.90 4.00 13.05
C THR A 112 -2.46 3.05 12.00
N ASN A 113 -2.49 3.44 10.72
CA ASN A 113 -2.98 2.57 9.66
C ASN A 113 -2.07 1.34 9.46
N ALA A 114 -0.75 1.50 9.45
CA ALA A 114 0.18 0.38 9.29
C ALA A 114 0.09 -0.62 10.47
N GLN A 115 0.04 -0.14 11.71
CA GLN A 115 0.01 -0.97 12.91
C GLN A 115 -1.31 -1.70 13.09
N THR A 116 -2.44 -1.03 12.89
CA THR A 116 -3.77 -1.67 12.97
C THR A 116 -3.92 -2.72 11.87
N SER A 117 -3.42 -2.45 10.66
CA SER A 117 -3.43 -3.43 9.56
C SER A 117 -2.54 -4.64 9.83
N TYR A 118 -1.34 -4.40 10.39
CA TYR A 118 -0.46 -5.49 10.83
C TYR A 118 -1.13 -6.34 11.91
N ALA A 119 -1.72 -5.70 12.93
CA ALA A 119 -2.40 -6.37 14.03
C ALA A 119 -3.58 -7.21 13.56
N ALA A 120 -4.41 -6.67 12.66
CA ALA A 120 -5.54 -7.36 12.04
C ALA A 120 -5.10 -8.56 11.19
N GLY A 121 -4.05 -8.38 10.38
CA GLY A 121 -3.48 -9.50 9.64
C GLY A 121 -2.92 -10.59 10.56
N ARG A 122 -2.25 -10.21 11.65
CA ARG A 122 -1.75 -11.15 12.66
C ARG A 122 -2.90 -11.86 13.37
N PHE A 123 -4.01 -11.17 13.63
CA PHE A 123 -5.20 -11.76 14.24
C PHE A 123 -5.73 -12.89 13.34
N ALA A 124 -5.84 -12.64 12.03
CA ALA A 124 -6.24 -13.66 11.05
C ALA A 124 -5.30 -14.86 11.03
N GLN A 125 -3.99 -14.63 10.98
CA GLN A 125 -3.00 -15.72 11.02
C GLN A 125 -3.06 -16.54 12.32
N LEU A 126 -3.32 -15.88 13.46
CA LEU A 126 -3.45 -16.56 14.75
C LEU A 126 -4.71 -17.43 14.82
N ARG A 127 -5.83 -16.94 14.26
CA ARG A 127 -7.10 -17.67 14.18
C ARG A 127 -7.01 -18.84 13.19
N GLU A 128 -6.58 -18.60 11.95
CA GLU A 128 -6.39 -19.66 10.93
C GLU A 128 -5.39 -20.73 11.38
N GLY A 129 -4.33 -20.30 12.08
CA GLY A 129 -3.31 -21.20 12.60
C GLY A 129 -3.79 -22.12 13.71
N ASN A 130 -4.98 -21.90 14.30
CA ASN A 130 -5.49 -22.62 15.47
C ASN A 130 -4.44 -22.70 16.59
N PHE A 131 -3.83 -21.57 16.94
CA PHE A 131 -2.90 -21.50 18.06
C PHE A 131 -3.68 -21.53 19.38
N THR A 132 -3.36 -22.49 20.24
CA THR A 132 -4.04 -22.70 21.54
C THR A 132 -3.85 -21.54 22.50
N PHE A 133 -2.61 -21.01 22.58
CA PHE A 133 -2.23 -19.93 23.48
C PHE A 133 -1.74 -18.73 22.70
N TRP A 134 -2.09 -17.54 23.17
CA TRP A 134 -1.61 -16.26 22.66
C TRP A 134 -0.74 -15.61 23.72
N ILE A 135 0.34 -14.96 23.28
CA ILE A 135 1.35 -14.33 24.15
C ILE A 135 1.37 -12.84 23.82
N TYR A 136 1.09 -12.00 24.82
CA TYR A 136 1.23 -10.56 24.70
C TYR A 136 2.70 -10.17 24.74
N ARG A 137 3.15 -9.37 23.77
CA ARG A 137 4.54 -8.90 23.68
C ARG A 137 4.59 -7.38 23.68
N HIS A 138 5.32 -6.84 24.63
CA HIS A 138 5.78 -5.46 24.59
C HIS A 138 6.98 -5.32 23.64
N ASN A 139 7.15 -4.14 23.06
CA ASN A 139 8.25 -3.86 22.16
C ASN A 139 9.31 -3.02 22.87
N ASP A 140 10.48 -3.60 23.07
CA ASP A 140 11.55 -3.01 23.88
C ASP A 140 12.13 -1.72 23.28
N SER A 141 11.87 -1.42 22.00
CA SER A 141 12.25 -0.14 21.38
C SER A 141 11.39 1.06 21.82
N VAL A 142 10.33 0.83 22.61
CA VAL A 142 9.47 1.90 23.13
C VAL A 142 10.17 2.56 24.34
N ARG A 143 10.71 3.77 24.13
CA ARG A 143 11.44 4.52 25.16
C ARG A 143 10.61 4.86 26.41
N ASN A 144 9.33 5.18 26.21
CA ASN A 144 8.39 5.56 27.28
C ASN A 144 7.19 4.61 27.25
N PRO A 145 7.33 3.38 27.78
CA PRO A 145 6.25 2.39 27.74
C PRO A 145 5.14 2.74 28.73
N ARG A 146 3.90 2.38 28.40
CA ARG A 146 2.80 2.38 29.38
C ARG A 146 3.04 1.24 30.37
N ARG A 147 2.91 1.51 31.67
CA ARG A 147 3.29 0.55 32.72
C ARG A 147 2.44 -0.71 32.66
N GLU A 148 1.16 -0.57 32.34
CA GLU A 148 0.20 -1.64 32.13
C GLU A 148 0.66 -2.55 30.99
N HIS A 149 1.07 -1.97 29.85
CA HIS A 149 1.52 -2.74 28.68
C HIS A 149 2.82 -3.49 28.95
N LEU A 150 3.73 -2.92 29.74
CA LEU A 150 4.93 -3.61 30.20
C LEU A 150 4.59 -4.72 31.19
N GLY A 151 3.63 -4.47 32.08
CA GLY A 151 3.06 -5.45 33.01
C GLY A 151 2.47 -6.66 32.30
N TRP A 152 1.86 -6.49 31.13
CA TRP A 152 1.34 -7.59 30.32
C TRP A 152 2.39 -8.29 29.45
N ASN A 153 3.64 -7.81 29.37
CA ASN A 153 4.66 -8.48 28.57
C ASN A 153 4.86 -9.93 29.03
N GLY A 154 4.79 -10.88 28.11
CA GLY A 154 4.85 -12.32 28.37
C GLY A 154 3.55 -12.95 28.85
N LEU A 155 2.50 -12.18 29.15
CA LEU A 155 1.19 -12.72 29.54
C LEU A 155 0.71 -13.72 28.49
N THR A 156 0.49 -14.97 28.92
CA THR A 156 0.08 -16.07 28.04
C THR A 156 -1.29 -16.57 28.45
N LEU A 157 -2.26 -16.46 27.56
CA LEU A 157 -3.64 -16.85 27.81
C LEU A 157 -4.16 -17.74 26.67
N PRO A 158 -5.17 -18.58 26.92
CA PRO A 158 -5.92 -19.25 25.85
C PRO A 158 -6.40 -18.25 24.78
N ALA A 159 -6.46 -18.68 23.53
CA ALA A 159 -6.82 -17.83 22.39
C ALA A 159 -8.27 -17.30 22.40
N ASP A 160 -9.13 -17.90 23.21
CA ASP A 160 -10.53 -17.51 23.44
C ASP A 160 -10.73 -16.73 24.74
N HIS A 161 -9.67 -16.48 25.51
CA HIS A 161 -9.77 -15.71 26.76
C HIS A 161 -10.32 -14.28 26.50
N PRO A 162 -11.26 -13.77 27.32
CA PRO A 162 -11.94 -12.49 27.09
C PRO A 162 -11.01 -11.28 27.04
N PHE A 163 -9.84 -11.35 27.69
CA PHE A 163 -8.77 -10.36 27.58
C PHE A 163 -8.51 -9.94 26.12
N TRP A 164 -8.47 -10.88 25.18
CA TRP A 164 -8.15 -10.57 23.78
C TRP A 164 -9.25 -9.78 23.07
N ALA A 165 -10.47 -9.72 23.59
CA ALA A 165 -11.53 -8.93 22.96
C ALA A 165 -11.27 -7.41 23.06
N THR A 166 -10.63 -6.97 24.14
CA THR A 166 -10.41 -5.55 24.45
C THR A 166 -8.94 -5.15 24.57
N HIS A 167 -8.04 -6.11 24.82
CA HIS A 167 -6.62 -5.86 25.05
C HIS A 167 -5.70 -6.38 23.93
N TYR A 168 -6.26 -6.88 22.83
CA TYR A 168 -5.46 -7.25 21.67
C TYR A 168 -4.88 -5.99 21.01
N PRO A 169 -3.55 -5.83 20.96
CA PRO A 169 -2.92 -4.58 20.55
C PRO A 169 -3.18 -4.23 19.08
N PRO A 170 -3.07 -2.93 18.71
CA PRO A 170 -2.62 -1.80 19.53
C PRO A 170 -3.65 -1.32 20.57
N ASN A 171 -3.18 -1.08 21.80
CA ASN A 171 -4.01 -0.69 22.95
C ASN A 171 -4.08 0.84 23.16
N GLY A 172 -3.85 1.63 22.12
CA GLY A 172 -3.75 3.09 22.20
C GLY A 172 -2.81 3.72 21.19
N TRP A 173 -2.90 5.05 21.04
CA TRP A 173 -2.05 5.83 20.15
C TRP A 173 -0.55 5.52 20.35
N GLY A 174 0.13 5.15 19.27
CA GLY A 174 1.57 4.86 19.29
C GLY A 174 1.99 3.56 20.00
N CYS A 175 1.04 2.72 20.41
CA CYS A 175 1.32 1.38 20.92
C CYS A 175 2.15 0.57 19.90
N ARG A 176 3.09 -0.25 20.37
CA ARG A 176 3.89 -1.14 19.51
C ARG A 176 3.88 -2.59 19.98
N CYS A 177 2.99 -2.91 20.90
CA CYS A 177 2.80 -4.26 21.39
C CYS A 177 2.21 -5.13 20.28
N TYR A 178 2.41 -6.43 20.36
CA TYR A 178 1.95 -7.40 19.38
C TYR A 178 1.65 -8.74 20.06
N VAL A 179 1.00 -9.65 19.34
CA VAL A 179 0.66 -10.99 19.85
C VAL A 179 1.32 -12.06 18.98
N VAL A 180 1.82 -13.10 19.65
CA VAL A 180 2.35 -14.31 19.00
C VAL A 180 1.59 -15.54 19.50
N GLY A 181 1.51 -16.57 18.67
CA GLY A 181 0.75 -17.79 18.97
C GLY A 181 1.65 -18.96 19.32
N ALA A 182 1.21 -19.79 20.26
CA ALA A 182 1.85 -21.04 20.65
C ALA A 182 0.82 -22.18 20.71
N ARG A 183 1.19 -23.38 20.26
CA ARG A 183 0.31 -24.56 20.27
C ARG A 183 0.29 -25.32 21.59
N ARG A 184 1.29 -25.07 22.44
CA ARG A 184 1.50 -25.75 23.73
C ARG A 184 2.16 -24.76 24.70
N GLU A 185 1.88 -24.88 25.99
CA GLU A 185 2.52 -24.04 27.02
C GLU A 185 4.05 -24.13 26.99
N SER A 186 4.61 -25.32 26.76
CA SER A 186 6.07 -25.49 26.66
C SER A 186 6.70 -24.76 25.47
N ILE A 187 5.93 -24.50 24.41
CA ILE A 187 6.34 -23.63 23.30
C ILE A 187 6.20 -22.17 23.72
N ALA A 188 5.10 -21.81 24.39
CA ALA A 188 4.89 -20.44 24.87
C ALA A 188 6.02 -20.00 25.82
N ARG A 189 6.41 -20.83 26.78
CA ARG A 189 7.54 -20.59 27.69
C ARG A 189 8.86 -20.37 26.95
N ARG A 190 9.15 -21.18 25.92
CA ARG A 190 10.34 -21.01 25.07
C ARG A 190 10.32 -19.72 24.26
N MET A 191 9.14 -19.19 23.93
CA MET A 191 8.95 -17.91 23.25
C MET A 191 8.93 -16.72 24.23
N GLY A 192 9.22 -16.94 25.52
CA GLY A 192 9.21 -15.91 26.55
C GLY A 192 7.80 -15.52 27.01
N GLY A 193 6.83 -16.42 26.85
CA GLY A 193 5.52 -16.33 27.47
C GLY A 193 5.51 -17.00 28.86
N ASP A 194 4.62 -16.53 29.72
CA ASP A 194 4.40 -17.05 31.06
C ASP A 194 2.90 -17.39 31.24
N PRO A 195 2.54 -18.68 31.14
CA PRO A 195 1.18 -19.18 31.40
C PRO A 195 0.73 -19.03 32.85
N ASP A 196 1.67 -18.90 33.80
CA ASP A 196 1.35 -18.78 35.23
C ASP A 196 1.13 -17.32 35.65
N LYS A 197 1.38 -16.38 34.72
CA LYS A 197 1.22 -14.96 34.95
C LYS A 197 -0.25 -14.60 35.07
N ALA A 198 -0.68 -14.30 36.29
CA ALA A 198 -2.02 -13.81 36.56
C ALA A 198 -2.25 -12.43 35.93
N LEU A 199 -3.49 -12.21 35.47
CA LEU A 199 -3.95 -10.88 35.14
C LEU A 199 -4.04 -10.02 36.42
N PRO A 200 -3.70 -8.72 36.35
CA PRO A 200 -3.92 -7.81 37.46
C PRO A 200 -5.40 -7.79 37.88
N GLU A 201 -5.66 -7.59 39.17
CA GLU A 201 -7.03 -7.36 39.65
C GLU A 201 -7.63 -6.12 38.97
N GLY A 202 -8.89 -6.20 38.54
CA GLY A 202 -9.57 -5.12 37.84
C GLY A 202 -9.04 -4.84 36.43
N TRP A 203 -8.35 -5.79 35.77
CA TRP A 203 -7.90 -5.62 34.39
C TRP A 203 -9.03 -5.29 33.41
N ASP A 204 -10.27 -5.72 33.70
CA ASP A 204 -11.48 -5.47 32.94
C ASP A 204 -12.29 -4.27 33.47
N ALA A 205 -11.87 -3.66 34.57
CA ALA A 205 -12.53 -2.48 35.13
C ALA A 205 -12.37 -1.29 34.20
N THR A 206 -13.45 -0.54 34.02
CA THR A 206 -13.45 0.68 33.20
C THR A 206 -12.69 1.80 33.89
N ASP A 207 -11.72 2.37 33.20
CA ASP A 207 -11.04 3.61 33.58
C ASP A 207 -11.95 4.81 33.25
N PRO A 208 -12.39 5.60 34.25
CA PRO A 208 -13.26 6.75 34.01
C PRO A 208 -12.66 7.82 33.09
N SER A 209 -11.33 7.89 32.97
CA SER A 209 -10.65 8.87 32.14
C SER A 209 -10.68 8.54 30.65
N THR A 210 -10.79 7.25 30.31
CA THR A 210 -10.80 6.77 28.91
C THR A 210 -12.14 6.18 28.50
N GLY A 211 -12.99 5.79 29.46
CA GLY A 211 -14.19 5.00 29.19
C GLY A 211 -13.89 3.59 28.66
N ALA A 212 -12.64 3.12 28.78
CA ALA A 212 -12.16 1.81 28.32
C ALA A 212 -11.52 1.04 29.49
N PRO A 213 -11.24 -0.27 29.37
CA PRO A 213 -10.56 -1.03 30.42
C PRO A 213 -9.20 -0.44 30.82
N ALA A 214 -8.75 -0.73 32.04
CA ALA A 214 -7.48 -0.23 32.58
C ALA A 214 -6.29 -0.49 31.62
N GLY A 215 -5.54 0.56 31.28
CA GLY A 215 -4.41 0.48 30.36
C GLY A 215 -4.78 0.52 28.86
N ILE A 216 -6.07 0.63 28.54
CA ILE A 216 -6.58 0.79 27.16
C ILE A 216 -6.95 2.26 26.91
N GLY A 217 -6.50 2.80 25.78
CA GLY A 217 -6.89 4.15 25.37
C GLY A 217 -8.35 4.22 24.92
N GLN A 218 -8.99 5.38 25.06
CA GLN A 218 -10.36 5.62 24.57
C GLN A 218 -10.51 5.17 23.11
N GLY A 219 -11.51 4.33 22.83
CA GLY A 219 -11.81 3.81 21.49
C GLY A 219 -10.84 2.73 20.96
N TRP A 220 -9.87 2.28 21.75
CA TRP A 220 -8.94 1.20 21.40
C TRP A 220 -9.31 -0.16 22.03
N ASP A 221 -10.45 -0.24 22.68
CA ASP A 221 -10.95 -1.43 23.37
C ASP A 221 -11.67 -2.38 22.41
N TYR A 222 -10.95 -2.79 21.37
CA TYR A 222 -11.35 -3.80 20.40
C TYR A 222 -10.10 -4.49 19.83
N ALA A 223 -10.28 -5.69 19.30
CA ALA A 223 -9.23 -6.39 18.55
C ALA A 223 -9.30 -6.01 17.06
N PRO A 224 -8.32 -5.28 16.50
CA PRO A 224 -8.29 -4.99 15.08
C PRO A 224 -8.41 -6.25 14.23
N GLY A 225 -9.25 -6.19 13.20
CA GLY A 225 -9.53 -7.28 12.29
C GLY A 225 -10.52 -8.32 12.80
N ALA A 226 -10.91 -8.30 14.07
CA ALA A 226 -11.78 -9.34 14.63
C ALA A 226 -13.15 -9.39 13.95
N SER A 227 -13.74 -8.23 13.64
CA SER A 227 -15.06 -8.15 13.01
C SER A 227 -15.06 -8.54 11.53
N VAL A 228 -13.90 -8.48 10.86
CA VAL A 228 -13.73 -8.77 9.43
C VAL A 228 -12.83 -9.98 9.17
N ASN A 229 -12.52 -10.78 10.21
CA ASN A 229 -11.52 -11.84 10.17
C ASN A 229 -11.71 -12.80 8.99
N ARG A 230 -12.93 -13.31 8.80
CA ARG A 230 -13.25 -14.23 7.69
C ARG A 230 -13.01 -13.57 6.33
N THR A 231 -13.40 -12.31 6.16
CA THR A 231 -13.18 -11.55 4.93
C THR A 231 -11.69 -11.42 4.63
N VAL A 232 -10.89 -11.06 5.64
CA VAL A 232 -9.43 -10.95 5.54
C VAL A 232 -8.83 -12.29 5.12
N SER A 233 -9.19 -13.38 5.79
CA SER A 233 -8.74 -14.75 5.49
C SER A 233 -9.02 -15.15 4.05
N THR A 234 -10.28 -15.04 3.62
CA THR A 234 -10.70 -15.39 2.25
C THR A 234 -9.99 -14.54 1.20
N MET A 235 -9.80 -13.25 1.47
CA MET A 235 -9.08 -12.36 0.56
C MET A 235 -7.58 -12.71 0.50
N ALA A 236 -6.95 -13.03 1.63
CA ALA A 236 -5.54 -13.41 1.68
C ALA A 236 -5.24 -14.74 0.98
N GLU A 237 -6.13 -15.73 1.09
CA GLU A 237 -6.02 -17.01 0.39
C GLU A 237 -6.06 -16.87 -1.13
N LYS A 238 -6.96 -16.02 -1.65
CA LYS A 238 -7.02 -15.71 -3.09
C LYS A 238 -5.69 -15.15 -3.61
N VAL A 239 -4.91 -14.49 -2.75
CA VAL A 239 -3.62 -13.90 -3.11
C VAL A 239 -2.45 -14.87 -2.98
N ARG A 240 -2.50 -15.86 -2.08
CA ARG A 240 -1.46 -16.91 -1.96
C ARG A 240 -1.26 -17.71 -3.25
N HIS A 241 -2.29 -17.81 -4.09
CA HIS A 241 -2.30 -18.64 -5.29
C HIS A 241 -1.98 -17.87 -6.58
N TRP A 242 -1.67 -16.57 -6.49
CA TRP A 242 -1.46 -15.69 -7.64
C TRP A 242 -0.05 -15.13 -7.61
N ASP A 243 0.84 -15.76 -8.36
CA ASP A 243 2.23 -15.32 -8.44
C ASP A 243 2.35 -13.93 -9.10
N TYR A 244 3.17 -13.10 -8.47
CA TYR A 244 3.69 -11.81 -8.91
C TYR A 244 2.80 -10.54 -8.85
N GLN A 245 1.56 -10.55 -8.36
CA GLN A 245 0.75 -9.30 -8.39
C GLN A 245 -0.14 -9.10 -7.16
N ILE A 246 0.50 -8.61 -6.11
CA ILE A 246 -0.08 -8.26 -4.80
C ILE A 246 -1.35 -7.40 -4.94
N ALA A 247 -1.54 -6.61 -6.01
CA ALA A 247 -2.67 -5.68 -6.20
C ALA A 247 -3.89 -6.19 -7.00
N LYS A 248 -3.77 -7.24 -7.81
CA LYS A 248 -4.73 -7.50 -8.91
C LYS A 248 -6.03 -8.21 -8.50
N GLY A 249 -5.96 -9.14 -7.54
CA GLY A 249 -7.12 -9.91 -7.09
C GLY A 249 -8.05 -9.14 -6.14
N TYR A 250 -7.48 -8.25 -5.31
CA TYR A 250 -8.23 -7.53 -4.28
C TYR A 250 -9.25 -6.54 -4.86
N MET A 251 -8.88 -5.88 -5.96
CA MET A 251 -9.68 -4.80 -6.52
C MET A 251 -10.96 -5.30 -7.21
N GLN A 252 -11.07 -6.59 -7.54
CA GLN A 252 -12.29 -7.15 -8.15
C GLN A 252 -13.55 -6.94 -7.29
N GLY A 253 -13.43 -6.92 -5.96
CA GLY A 253 -14.55 -6.66 -5.03
C GLY A 253 -14.77 -5.18 -4.70
N VAL A 254 -13.90 -4.28 -5.17
CA VAL A 254 -14.04 -2.84 -4.99
C VAL A 254 -14.91 -2.28 -6.12
N PRO A 255 -15.90 -1.40 -5.85
CA PRO A 255 -16.70 -0.77 -6.90
C PRO A 255 -15.83 -0.12 -7.98
N GLU A 256 -16.27 -0.21 -9.23
CA GLU A 256 -15.46 0.19 -10.38
C GLU A 256 -15.00 1.65 -10.33
N GLN A 257 -15.90 2.57 -9.96
CA GLN A 257 -15.57 3.98 -9.77
C GLN A 257 -14.49 4.19 -8.70
N VAL A 258 -14.53 3.43 -7.60
CA VAL A 258 -13.54 3.51 -6.53
C VAL A 258 -12.21 2.92 -7.00
N ARG A 259 -12.21 1.83 -7.78
CA ARG A 259 -10.99 1.30 -8.40
C ARG A 259 -10.32 2.31 -9.31
N ASP A 260 -11.09 2.97 -10.16
CA ASP A 260 -10.59 3.97 -11.11
C ASP A 260 -9.97 5.16 -10.37
N GLN A 261 -10.64 5.62 -9.31
CA GLN A 261 -10.11 6.67 -8.46
C GLN A 261 -8.78 6.24 -7.82
N LEU A 262 -8.72 5.04 -7.23
CA LEU A 262 -7.49 4.50 -6.62
C LEU A 262 -6.37 4.32 -7.65
N ALA A 263 -6.68 3.88 -8.87
CA ALA A 263 -5.71 3.73 -9.96
C ALA A 263 -5.14 5.09 -10.42
N THR A 264 -5.98 6.12 -10.48
CA THR A 264 -5.58 7.49 -10.80
C THR A 264 -4.77 8.10 -9.65
N SER A 265 -5.27 7.99 -8.41
CA SER A 265 -4.60 8.40 -7.17
C SER A 265 -3.21 7.79 -7.09
N TYR A 266 -3.06 6.47 -7.35
CA TYR A 266 -1.77 5.78 -7.37
C TYR A 266 -0.80 6.47 -8.31
N ARG A 267 -1.19 6.64 -9.58
CA ARG A 267 -0.34 7.25 -10.62
C ARG A 267 -0.04 8.73 -10.37
N SER A 268 -0.89 9.45 -9.63
CA SER A 268 -0.65 10.83 -9.23
C SER A 268 0.37 10.99 -8.10
N LEU A 269 0.76 9.91 -7.41
CA LEU A 269 1.76 10.03 -6.33
C LEU A 269 3.14 10.28 -6.92
N PRO A 270 3.85 11.34 -6.49
CA PRO A 270 5.22 11.61 -6.95
C PRO A 270 6.17 10.42 -6.78
N SER A 271 5.97 9.64 -5.72
CA SER A 271 6.77 8.45 -5.47
C SER A 271 6.63 7.36 -6.55
N VAL A 272 5.51 7.24 -7.29
CA VAL A 272 5.39 6.29 -8.42
C VAL A 272 6.33 6.70 -9.55
N GLY A 273 6.32 7.98 -9.92
CA GLY A 273 7.22 8.49 -10.96
C GLY A 273 8.69 8.33 -10.56
N ASP A 274 9.01 8.63 -9.29
CA ASP A 274 10.33 8.38 -8.71
C ASP A 274 10.75 6.91 -8.78
N ASP A 275 9.83 5.98 -8.55
CA ASP A 275 10.08 4.55 -8.64
C ASP A 275 10.33 4.09 -10.07
N ALA A 276 9.58 4.59 -11.05
CA ALA A 276 9.79 4.31 -12.47
C ALA A 276 11.18 4.80 -12.92
N ARG A 277 11.55 6.04 -12.55
CA ARG A 277 12.88 6.61 -12.80
C ARG A 277 14.00 5.81 -12.14
N ARG A 278 13.89 5.51 -10.85
CA ARG A 278 14.90 4.72 -10.12
C ARG A 278 15.02 3.31 -10.68
N TYR A 279 13.92 2.71 -11.09
CA TYR A 279 13.92 1.40 -11.73
C TYR A 279 14.71 1.44 -13.04
N ALA A 280 14.40 2.39 -13.93
CA ALA A 280 15.13 2.57 -15.17
C ALA A 280 16.64 2.80 -14.92
N GLN A 281 16.98 3.71 -14.00
CA GLN A 281 18.36 3.99 -13.63
C GLN A 281 19.11 2.74 -13.13
N ARG A 282 18.48 1.92 -12.29
CA ARG A 282 19.11 0.68 -11.77
C ARG A 282 19.34 -0.36 -12.86
N VAL A 283 18.42 -0.49 -13.81
CA VAL A 283 18.58 -1.40 -14.95
C VAL A 283 19.74 -0.94 -15.84
N LEU A 284 19.82 0.36 -16.14
CA LEU A 284 20.89 0.90 -16.99
C LEU A 284 22.26 0.89 -16.31
N ASN A 285 22.30 0.99 -14.98
CA ASN A 285 23.52 0.83 -14.19
C ASN A 285 23.97 -0.65 -14.06
N GLY A 286 23.28 -1.60 -14.70
CA GLY A 286 23.66 -3.01 -14.67
C GLY A 286 23.45 -3.68 -13.32
N THR A 287 22.44 -3.26 -12.54
CA THR A 287 22.10 -3.96 -11.28
C THR A 287 21.82 -5.43 -11.55
N GLU A 288 22.40 -6.32 -10.74
CA GLU A 288 22.21 -7.77 -10.86
C GLU A 288 20.71 -8.16 -10.92
N PRO A 289 20.30 -9.08 -11.83
CA PRO A 289 18.91 -9.48 -11.99
C PRO A 289 18.24 -9.95 -10.69
N GLU A 290 19.00 -10.63 -9.81
CA GLU A 290 18.54 -11.12 -8.51
C GLU A 290 18.16 -10.01 -7.54
N ARG A 291 18.73 -8.82 -7.73
CA ARG A 291 18.46 -7.61 -6.94
C ARG A 291 17.44 -6.71 -7.60
N LEU A 292 17.03 -7.00 -8.83
CA LEU A 292 16.01 -6.25 -9.57
C LEU A 292 14.65 -6.95 -9.46
N GLU A 293 13.61 -6.15 -9.31
CA GLU A 293 12.26 -6.67 -9.48
C GLU A 293 12.04 -6.99 -10.97
N PRO A 294 11.52 -8.18 -11.31
CA PRO A 294 11.42 -8.58 -12.71
C PRO A 294 10.44 -7.72 -13.52
N VAL A 295 9.52 -7.02 -12.84
CA VAL A 295 8.68 -5.97 -13.43
C VAL A 295 8.41 -4.89 -12.37
N ARG A 296 8.19 -3.65 -12.79
CA ARG A 296 7.66 -2.56 -11.97
C ARG A 296 6.27 -2.19 -12.46
N THR A 297 5.27 -2.27 -11.58
CA THR A 297 3.91 -1.81 -11.90
C THR A 297 3.82 -0.28 -11.91
N LEU A 298 3.00 0.24 -12.80
CA LEU A 298 2.58 1.65 -12.87
C LEU A 298 1.12 1.83 -12.42
N GLY A 299 0.49 0.80 -11.86
CA GLY A 299 -0.90 0.84 -11.38
C GLY A 299 -1.87 0.14 -12.34
N LEU A 300 -3.08 -0.13 -11.83
CA LEU A 300 -4.15 -0.78 -12.57
C LEU A 300 -4.61 0.06 -13.78
N LEU A 301 -5.11 -0.62 -14.81
CA LEU A 301 -5.87 0.02 -15.88
C LEU A 301 -7.13 0.64 -15.28
N SER A 302 -7.48 1.84 -15.74
CA SER A 302 -8.80 2.41 -15.50
C SER A 302 -9.86 1.69 -16.32
N THR A 303 -11.12 1.94 -15.99
CA THR A 303 -12.28 1.48 -16.76
C THR A 303 -12.26 2.07 -18.16
N ARG A 304 -11.87 3.36 -18.29
CA ARG A 304 -11.64 4.03 -19.57
C ARG A 304 -10.65 3.24 -20.43
N ASP A 305 -9.50 2.89 -19.87
CA ASP A 305 -8.43 2.24 -20.61
C ASP A 305 -8.81 0.78 -20.94
N THR A 306 -9.53 0.11 -20.04
CA THR A 306 -10.07 -1.23 -20.27
C THR A 306 -11.08 -1.24 -21.41
N ALA A 307 -12.00 -0.28 -21.45
CA ALA A 307 -12.99 -0.12 -22.53
C ALA A 307 -12.31 0.17 -23.88
N GLN A 308 -11.34 1.09 -23.91
CA GLN A 308 -10.58 1.39 -25.12
C GLN A 308 -9.85 0.16 -25.69
N VAL A 309 -9.24 -0.67 -24.82
CA VAL A 309 -8.61 -1.91 -25.27
C VAL A 309 -9.64 -2.92 -25.79
N ALA A 310 -10.81 -3.02 -25.16
CA ALA A 310 -11.89 -3.87 -25.64
C ALA A 310 -12.36 -3.42 -27.04
N ASP A 311 -12.51 -2.12 -27.27
CA ASP A 311 -12.94 -1.59 -28.57
C ASP A 311 -11.88 -1.81 -29.66
N ILE A 312 -10.62 -1.48 -29.37
CA ILE A 312 -9.52 -1.53 -30.34
C ILE A 312 -9.09 -2.97 -30.65
N LYS A 313 -9.01 -3.83 -29.62
CA LYS A 313 -8.40 -5.17 -29.71
C LYS A 313 -9.37 -6.32 -29.49
N GLN A 314 -10.63 -6.06 -29.12
CA GLN A 314 -11.62 -7.10 -28.80
C GLN A 314 -11.12 -8.03 -27.67
N LEU A 315 -10.39 -7.45 -26.70
CA LEU A 315 -9.81 -8.16 -25.56
C LEU A 315 -10.34 -7.61 -24.23
N ASN A 316 -10.80 -8.51 -23.36
CA ASN A 316 -11.10 -8.16 -21.97
C ASN A 316 -9.81 -8.11 -21.15
N VAL A 317 -9.44 -6.91 -20.73
CA VAL A 317 -8.26 -6.63 -19.89
C VAL A 317 -8.63 -6.14 -18.48
N SER A 318 -9.86 -6.42 -18.02
CA SER A 318 -10.29 -6.04 -16.68
C SER A 318 -9.35 -6.60 -15.61
N GLY A 319 -8.88 -5.73 -14.71
CA GLY A 319 -7.92 -6.05 -13.66
C GLY A 319 -6.50 -6.29 -14.17
N PHE A 320 -6.14 -5.75 -15.35
CA PHE A 320 -4.75 -5.66 -15.79
C PHE A 320 -4.10 -4.41 -15.17
N ASP A 321 -2.77 -4.36 -15.16
CA ASP A 321 -1.99 -3.18 -14.80
C ASP A 321 -1.10 -2.71 -15.96
N TYR A 322 -0.60 -1.48 -15.87
CA TYR A 322 0.53 -1.02 -16.67
C TYR A 322 1.84 -1.43 -16.01
N SER A 323 2.86 -1.76 -16.79
CA SER A 323 4.13 -2.20 -16.22
C SER A 323 5.36 -1.93 -17.10
N ILE A 324 6.54 -1.89 -16.47
CA ILE A 324 7.85 -1.78 -17.12
C ILE A 324 8.76 -2.91 -16.65
N ASP A 325 9.60 -3.45 -17.52
CA ASP A 325 10.54 -4.53 -17.20
C ASP A 325 11.98 -4.17 -17.63
N PRO A 326 13.02 -4.94 -17.25
CA PRO A 326 14.39 -4.60 -17.57
C PRO A 326 14.70 -4.64 -19.08
N PHE A 327 13.98 -5.47 -19.84
CA PHE A 327 14.20 -5.61 -21.27
C PHE A 327 13.78 -4.34 -22.00
N VAL A 328 12.59 -3.79 -21.70
CA VAL A 328 12.15 -2.55 -22.34
C VAL A 328 13.05 -1.36 -21.99
N VAL A 329 13.55 -1.28 -20.76
CA VAL A 329 14.46 -0.18 -20.38
C VAL A 329 15.74 -0.20 -21.21
N LYS A 330 16.34 -1.39 -21.40
CA LYS A 330 17.52 -1.57 -22.25
C LYS A 330 17.20 -1.27 -23.71
N HIS A 331 16.07 -1.76 -24.22
CA HIS A 331 15.61 -1.50 -25.58
C HIS A 331 15.46 0.01 -25.86
N VAL A 332 14.81 0.74 -24.96
CA VAL A 332 14.63 2.20 -25.08
C VAL A 332 15.97 2.91 -25.03
N GLN A 333 16.91 2.50 -24.17
CA GLN A 333 18.26 3.09 -24.16
C GLN A 333 19.00 2.84 -25.48
N GLU A 334 18.93 1.63 -26.02
CA GLU A 334 19.58 1.25 -27.27
C GLU A 334 18.99 1.95 -28.49
N ARG A 335 17.66 2.17 -28.51
CA ARG A 335 16.95 2.69 -29.69
C ARG A 335 16.65 4.18 -29.63
N HIS A 336 16.42 4.70 -28.43
CA HIS A 336 15.91 6.06 -28.19
C HIS A 336 16.77 6.85 -27.20
N GLY A 337 17.88 6.29 -26.70
CA GLY A 337 18.76 6.94 -25.73
C GLY A 337 19.99 7.65 -26.32
N GLY A 338 20.11 7.72 -27.66
CA GLY A 338 21.27 8.26 -28.36
C GLY A 338 20.97 9.56 -29.13
N GLU A 339 22.01 10.37 -29.36
CA GLU A 339 21.91 11.67 -30.05
C GLU A 339 21.40 11.59 -31.50
N ALA A 340 21.47 10.40 -32.12
CA ALA A 340 20.91 10.15 -33.44
C ALA A 340 19.39 10.41 -33.52
N GLU A 341 18.68 10.38 -32.39
CA GLU A 341 17.24 10.68 -32.33
C GLU A 341 16.92 12.12 -32.78
N ARG A 342 17.86 13.07 -32.64
CA ARG A 342 17.66 14.45 -33.10
C ARG A 342 17.40 14.56 -34.58
N GLN A 343 17.97 13.65 -35.38
CA GLN A 343 17.73 13.59 -36.83
C GLN A 343 16.29 13.16 -37.18
N ARG A 344 15.55 12.61 -36.20
CA ARG A 344 14.17 12.14 -36.35
C ARG A 344 13.15 13.09 -35.69
N GLY A 345 13.56 14.31 -35.34
CA GLY A 345 12.72 15.25 -34.57
C GLY A 345 12.43 14.75 -33.15
N GLN A 346 13.36 14.00 -32.56
CA GLN A 346 13.22 13.42 -31.23
C GLN A 346 14.41 13.82 -30.35
N ARG A 347 14.28 13.71 -29.04
CA ARG A 347 15.42 13.83 -28.12
C ARG A 347 15.72 12.50 -27.43
N PRO A 348 16.99 12.29 -27.01
CA PRO A 348 17.35 11.12 -26.22
C PRO A 348 16.46 10.97 -24.98
N VAL A 349 15.97 9.76 -24.76
CA VAL A 349 15.27 9.36 -23.54
C VAL A 349 16.29 9.13 -22.44
N THR A 350 16.01 9.68 -21.26
CA THR A 350 16.81 9.56 -20.04
C THR A 350 16.02 8.82 -18.96
N PRO A 351 16.67 8.33 -17.89
CA PRO A 351 15.94 7.75 -16.75
C PRO A 351 14.89 8.70 -16.17
N SER A 352 15.13 10.02 -16.20
CA SER A 352 14.19 11.01 -15.67
C SER A 352 12.85 11.02 -16.41
N ASP A 353 12.84 10.70 -17.71
CA ASP A 353 11.62 10.68 -18.52
C ASP A 353 10.66 9.55 -18.10
N TYR A 354 11.17 8.45 -17.54
CA TYR A 354 10.33 7.38 -16.99
C TYR A 354 9.45 7.85 -15.83
N ALA A 355 9.83 8.94 -15.14
CA ALA A 355 9.01 9.52 -14.09
C ALA A 355 7.69 10.11 -14.62
N LEU A 356 7.60 10.38 -15.93
CA LEU A 356 6.41 10.92 -16.58
C LEU A 356 5.45 9.83 -17.06
N LEU A 357 5.85 8.55 -17.06
CA LEU A 357 4.95 7.45 -17.47
C LEU A 357 3.64 7.41 -16.66
N PRO A 358 3.62 7.55 -15.33
CA PRO A 358 2.36 7.60 -14.57
C PRO A 358 1.46 8.76 -14.99
N GLN A 359 2.04 9.94 -15.24
CA GLN A 359 1.30 11.11 -15.72
C GLN A 359 0.76 10.88 -17.13
N LEU A 360 1.58 10.37 -18.07
CA LEU A 360 1.16 9.96 -19.40
C LEU A 360 -0.02 9.00 -19.35
N LEU A 361 -0.01 8.05 -18.42
CA LEU A 361 -1.13 7.12 -18.28
C LEU A 361 -2.40 7.80 -17.75
N ASN A 362 -2.30 8.79 -16.86
CA ASN A 362 -3.45 9.50 -16.31
C ASN A 362 -4.04 10.50 -17.32
N GLU A 363 -3.17 11.34 -17.88
CA GLU A 363 -3.52 12.57 -18.61
C GLU A 363 -3.38 12.46 -20.12
N GLY A 364 -2.70 11.41 -20.60
CA GLY A 364 -2.48 11.20 -22.02
C GLY A 364 -3.78 10.94 -22.80
N GLU A 365 -3.66 11.08 -24.11
CA GLU A 365 -4.74 10.87 -25.07
C GLU A 365 -5.32 9.45 -25.00
N ALA A 366 -6.44 9.26 -25.70
CA ALA A 366 -7.06 7.94 -25.84
C ALA A 366 -6.05 6.92 -26.36
N LEU A 367 -6.16 5.67 -25.90
CA LEU A 367 -5.39 4.59 -26.51
C LEU A 367 -5.75 4.48 -27.99
N VAL A 368 -4.74 4.24 -28.81
CA VAL A 368 -4.91 3.96 -30.24
C VAL A 368 -4.26 2.63 -30.60
N ASP A 369 -4.68 2.05 -31.71
CA ASP A 369 -4.07 0.82 -32.23
C ASP A 369 -2.58 1.07 -32.61
N ALA A 370 -1.69 0.19 -32.15
CA ALA A 370 -0.27 0.19 -32.50
C ALA A 370 0.18 -1.09 -33.25
N GLY A 371 -0.77 -1.85 -33.79
CA GLY A 371 -0.56 -3.10 -34.49
C GLY A 371 -0.25 -4.27 -33.55
N GLU A 372 0.69 -5.11 -33.99
CA GLU A 372 1.21 -6.24 -33.25
C GLU A 372 2.74 -6.17 -33.17
N SER A 373 3.28 -6.67 -32.08
CA SER A 373 4.72 -6.83 -31.92
C SER A 373 5.28 -7.76 -32.98
N ARG A 374 6.23 -7.30 -33.80
CA ARG A 374 6.92 -8.16 -34.78
C ARG A 374 7.71 -9.32 -34.15
N ALA A 375 8.09 -9.20 -32.88
CA ALA A 375 8.90 -10.19 -32.18
C ALA A 375 8.03 -11.27 -31.50
N THR A 376 6.82 -10.92 -31.07
CA THR A 376 5.98 -11.78 -30.22
C THR A 376 4.58 -12.03 -30.77
N ASN A 377 4.20 -11.36 -31.87
CA ASN A 377 2.83 -11.33 -32.43
C ASN A 377 1.75 -11.03 -31.40
N THR A 378 2.09 -10.20 -30.41
CA THR A 378 1.15 -9.78 -29.37
C THR A 378 0.56 -8.41 -29.74
N ALA A 379 -0.74 -8.25 -29.52
CA ALA A 379 -1.46 -6.99 -29.72
C ALA A 379 -0.82 -5.82 -28.94
N GLN A 380 -0.73 -4.66 -29.60
CA GLN A 380 -0.16 -3.43 -29.05
C GLN A 380 -1.13 -2.27 -29.10
N VAL A 381 -1.03 -1.39 -28.10
CA VAL A 381 -1.73 -0.11 -28.04
C VAL A 381 -0.74 1.00 -27.73
N ARG A 382 -1.02 2.22 -28.18
CA ARG A 382 -0.17 3.40 -27.97
C ARG A 382 -0.92 4.48 -27.23
N ARG A 383 -0.22 5.22 -26.38
CA ARG A 383 -0.69 6.46 -25.76
C ARG A 383 0.35 7.56 -25.92
N GLU A 384 -0.14 8.78 -26.06
CA GLU A 384 0.68 9.98 -26.19
C GLU A 384 0.28 11.02 -25.15
N LEU A 385 1.24 11.83 -24.70
CA LEU A 385 1.00 13.02 -23.87
C LEU A 385 1.97 14.12 -24.31
N THR A 386 1.46 15.32 -24.56
CA THR A 386 2.30 16.48 -24.87
C THR A 386 2.47 17.37 -23.64
N ILE A 387 3.71 17.64 -23.26
CA ILE A 387 4.08 18.52 -22.14
C ILE A 387 5.13 19.49 -22.63
N ASN A 388 4.91 20.79 -22.45
CA ASN A 388 5.89 21.84 -22.80
C ASN A 388 6.44 21.73 -24.24
N GLY A 389 5.59 21.37 -25.21
CA GLY A 389 5.99 21.22 -26.62
C GLY A 389 6.67 19.90 -26.99
N GLU A 390 6.88 19.00 -26.02
CA GLU A 390 7.40 17.65 -26.26
C GLU A 390 6.28 16.62 -26.19
N THR A 391 6.23 15.70 -27.16
CA THR A 391 5.25 14.61 -27.18
C THR A 391 5.89 13.30 -26.77
N PHE A 392 5.48 12.81 -25.61
CA PHE A 392 5.90 11.55 -25.01
C PHE A 392 5.02 10.43 -25.58
N VAL A 393 5.63 9.43 -26.20
CA VAL A 393 4.92 8.35 -26.87
C VAL A 393 5.29 7.01 -26.24
N ALA A 394 4.30 6.30 -25.70
CA ALA A 394 4.47 5.00 -25.07
C ALA A 394 3.64 3.94 -25.80
N ILE A 395 4.28 2.84 -26.19
CA ILE A 395 3.62 1.68 -26.81
C ILE A 395 3.65 0.53 -25.81
N PHE A 396 2.50 -0.10 -25.61
CA PHE A 396 2.30 -1.20 -24.67
C PHE A 396 1.86 -2.47 -25.37
N GLU A 397 2.42 -3.59 -24.95
CA GLU A 397 2.09 -4.94 -25.37
C GLU A 397 1.07 -5.58 -24.39
N ILE A 398 -0.02 -6.15 -24.90
CA ILE A 398 -1.07 -6.77 -24.07
C ILE A 398 -0.68 -8.21 -23.71
N ARG A 399 -0.04 -8.40 -22.55
CA ARG A 399 0.45 -9.71 -22.09
C ARG A 399 -0.60 -10.44 -21.25
N ARG A 400 -1.51 -11.16 -21.91
CA ARG A 400 -2.65 -11.86 -21.27
C ARG A 400 -2.27 -12.78 -20.11
N LYS A 401 -1.21 -13.60 -20.27
CA LYS A 401 -0.75 -14.53 -19.21
C LYS A 401 -0.29 -13.80 -17.94
N ARG A 402 0.31 -12.62 -18.09
CA ARG A 402 0.79 -11.79 -16.97
C ARG A 402 -0.23 -10.73 -16.54
N ARG A 403 -1.37 -10.66 -17.24
CA ARG A 403 -2.46 -9.69 -17.02
C ARG A 403 -1.94 -8.26 -16.91
N THR A 404 -1.18 -7.82 -17.91
CA THR A 404 -0.52 -6.51 -17.91
C THR A 404 -0.45 -5.92 -19.33
N LEU A 405 -0.52 -4.59 -19.42
CA LEU A 405 -0.05 -3.81 -20.56
C LEU A 405 1.41 -3.43 -20.26
N ALA A 406 2.34 -4.22 -20.80
CA ALA A 406 3.76 -4.02 -20.56
C ALA A 406 4.32 -3.02 -21.56
N LEU A 407 5.05 -2.02 -21.09
CA LEU A 407 5.73 -1.06 -21.97
C LEU A 407 6.68 -1.83 -22.89
N GLN A 408 6.55 -1.56 -24.19
CA GLN A 408 7.36 -2.18 -25.23
C GLN A 408 8.40 -1.20 -25.80
N THR A 409 8.02 0.06 -25.97
CA THR A 409 8.95 1.15 -26.30
C THR A 409 8.40 2.49 -25.83
N PHE A 410 9.30 3.45 -25.66
CA PHE A 410 9.04 4.80 -25.18
C PHE A 410 10.02 5.77 -25.85
N TYR A 411 9.50 6.84 -26.44
CA TYR A 411 10.30 7.85 -27.14
C TYR A 411 9.64 9.23 -27.07
N ILE A 412 10.42 10.27 -27.36
CA ILE A 412 10.02 11.66 -27.12
C ILE A 412 10.25 12.48 -28.38
N ARG A 413 9.16 12.96 -28.96
CA ARG A 413 9.18 13.86 -30.12
C ARG A 413 9.29 15.30 -29.63
N THR A 414 10.33 15.99 -30.05
CA THR A 414 10.42 17.44 -29.89
C THR A 414 9.61 18.03 -31.03
N GLY A 415 8.50 18.73 -30.76
CA GLY A 415 7.68 19.33 -31.82
C GLY A 415 8.58 20.03 -32.84
N ALA A 416 8.32 19.82 -34.14
CA ALA A 416 8.96 20.64 -35.15
C ALA A 416 8.74 22.10 -34.74
N GLY A 417 9.81 22.88 -34.70
CA GLY A 417 9.66 24.33 -34.54
C GLY A 417 8.77 24.82 -35.67
N ASP A 418 7.62 25.38 -35.30
CA ASP A 418 6.91 26.33 -36.15
C ASP A 418 7.54 27.71 -35.95
#